data_AF-A0A1M4U6H9-F1
#
_entry.id   AF-A0A1M4U6H9-F1
#
_cell.length_a   1.000
_cell.length_b   1.000
_cell.length_c   1.000
_cell.angle_alpha   90.00
_cell.angle_beta   90.00
_cell.angle_gamma   90.00
#
_symmetry.space_group_name_H-M   'P 1'
#
loop_
_entity.id
_entity.type
_entity.pdbx_description
1 polymer ?
#
loop_
_entity_poly.entity_id
_entity_poly.type
_entity_poly.pdbx_seq_one_letter_code
_entity_poly.pdbx_strand_id
1 'polypeptide(L)'
;MRILIDGDGCPVIDETIKISSSYNFECLILCDTSHVFERAGAKTLTFSKGADSVDFALVNLLEKNDIVVTQDYGLAAMCLARNALPINQDGMEYTSDNIDSLLLARHTAKKIRSSGKRLKGPKKRTKEQNKVFEDRLKGLIDKLSL
;
A
#
# COMPACT_ATOMS: atom_id res chain seq x y z
N MET A 1 10.49 8.53 -10.29
CA MET A 1 9.58 7.53 -9.69
C MET A 1 9.03 8.08 -8.40
N ARG A 2 7.79 7.73 -8.05
CA ARG A 2 7.15 8.16 -6.81
C ARG A 2 6.73 6.94 -6.01
N ILE A 3 6.61 7.12 -4.70
CA ILE A 3 5.99 6.13 -3.81
C ILE A 3 4.71 6.72 -3.26
N LEU A 4 3.59 6.08 -3.57
CA LEU A 4 2.27 6.44 -3.06
C LEU A 4 1.91 5.48 -1.93
N ILE A 5 1.44 6.02 -0.81
CA ILE A 5 1.05 5.26 0.37
C ILE A 5 -0.45 5.40 0.54
N ASP A 6 -1.15 4.26 0.52
CA ASP A 6 -2.50 4.14 1.06
C ASP A 6 -2.41 4.33 2.57
N GLY A 7 -2.80 5.52 3.04
CA GLY A 7 -2.52 5.99 4.39
C GLY A 7 -3.39 5.34 5.46
N ASP A 8 -4.53 4.73 5.11
CA ASP A 8 -5.43 4.16 6.11
C ASP A 8 -4.86 2.85 6.69
N GLY A 9 -4.61 2.86 8.00
CA GLY A 9 -4.09 1.70 8.72
C GLY A 9 -2.71 1.21 8.26
N CYS A 10 -1.95 1.99 7.49
CA CYS A 10 -0.62 1.61 7.02
C CYS A 10 0.42 1.73 8.15
N PRO A 11 1.07 0.61 8.57
CA PRO A 11 1.99 0.60 9.69
C PRO A 11 3.45 0.81 9.29
N VAL A 12 3.72 1.11 8.01
CA VAL A 12 5.07 1.24 7.44
C VAL A 12 5.32 2.61 6.78
N ILE A 13 4.56 3.63 7.19
CA ILE A 13 4.67 4.99 6.64
C ILE A 13 6.09 5.53 6.84
N ASP A 14 6.62 5.44 8.06
CA ASP A 14 7.92 6.02 8.41
C ASP A 14 9.07 5.30 7.68
N GLU A 15 9.01 3.96 7.58
CA GLU A 15 9.96 3.16 6.80
C GLU A 15 9.92 3.56 5.32
N THR A 16 8.73 3.77 4.78
CA THR A 16 8.55 4.16 3.37
C THR A 16 9.12 5.55 3.10
N ILE A 17 8.86 6.54 3.97
CA ILE A 17 9.41 7.90 3.85
C ILE A 17 10.94 7.89 3.94
N LYS A 18 11.50 7.09 4.87
CA LYS A 18 12.94 6.97 5.04
C LYS A 18 13.60 6.43 3.77
N ILE A 19 13.03 5.39 3.16
CA ILE A 19 13.53 4.80 1.92
C ILE A 19 13.33 5.75 0.74
N SER A 20 12.14 6.35 0.58
CA SER A 20 11.91 7.30 -0.52
C SER A 20 12.92 8.44 -0.48
N SER A 21 13.22 8.95 0.71
CA SER A 21 14.21 10.01 0.92
C SER A 21 15.62 9.57 0.54
N SER A 22 16.04 8.34 0.86
CA SER A 22 17.38 7.85 0.50
C SER A 22 17.58 7.64 -1.01
N TYR A 23 16.50 7.41 -1.75
CA TYR A 23 16.51 7.29 -3.21
C TYR A 23 16.08 8.58 -3.93
N ASN A 24 15.84 9.67 -3.19
CA ASN A 24 15.34 10.95 -3.72
C ASN A 24 14.03 10.81 -4.54
N PHE A 25 13.14 9.91 -4.11
CA PHE A 25 11.81 9.71 -4.69
C PHE A 25 10.78 10.55 -3.94
N GLU A 26 9.83 11.13 -4.67
CA GLU A 26 8.69 11.79 -4.06
C GLU A 26 7.81 10.77 -3.32
N CYS A 27 7.38 11.11 -2.11
CA CYS A 27 6.52 10.28 -1.28
C CYS A 27 5.18 10.99 -1.06
N LEU A 28 4.10 10.35 -1.47
CA LEU A 28 2.73 10.86 -1.34
C LEU A 28 1.95 9.96 -0.39
N ILE A 29 1.37 10.53 0.66
CA ILE A 29 0.45 9.82 1.55
C ILE A 29 -0.95 10.25 1.17
N LEU A 30 -1.82 9.29 0.86
CA LEU A 30 -3.22 9.55 0.54
C LEU A 30 -4.09 9.01 1.67
N CYS A 31 -4.90 9.89 2.27
CA CYS A 31 -5.78 9.51 3.38
C CYS A 31 -7.10 10.28 3.36
N ASP A 32 -8.09 9.77 4.08
CA ASP A 32 -9.34 10.49 4.29
C ASP A 32 -9.18 11.62 5.32
N THR A 33 -10.14 12.54 5.37
CA THR A 33 -10.15 13.70 6.29
C THR A 33 -10.20 13.35 7.78
N SER A 34 -10.25 12.07 8.18
CA SER A 34 -10.44 11.72 9.59
C SER A 34 -9.21 12.02 10.46
N HIS A 35 -8.02 12.16 9.84
CA HIS A 35 -6.75 12.37 10.54
C HIS A 35 -5.72 13.07 9.64
N VAL A 36 -5.74 14.41 9.60
CA VAL A 36 -4.71 15.18 8.89
C VAL A 36 -3.42 15.16 9.71
N PHE A 37 -2.42 14.42 9.25
CA PHE A 37 -1.08 14.44 9.85
C PHE A 37 -0.04 14.71 8.77
N GLU A 38 0.71 15.79 8.92
CA GLU A 38 1.89 16.04 8.09
C GLU A 38 3.07 15.19 8.58
N ARG A 39 3.81 14.63 7.63
CA ARG A 39 5.04 13.87 7.89
C ARG A 39 6.17 14.53 7.11
N ALA A 40 7.23 14.94 7.81
CA ALA A 40 8.42 15.47 7.15
C ALA A 40 8.96 14.42 6.16
N GLY A 41 9.24 14.83 4.91
CA GLY A 41 9.69 13.94 3.84
C GLY A 41 8.56 13.30 3.02
N ALA A 42 7.30 13.61 3.30
CA ALA A 42 6.14 13.18 2.49
C ALA A 42 5.15 14.33 2.29
N LYS A 43 4.47 14.33 1.15
CA LYS A 43 3.31 15.20 0.89
C LYS A 43 2.04 14.43 1.20
N THR A 44 1.21 14.98 2.08
CA THR A 44 -0.09 14.37 2.44
C THR A 44 -1.19 14.98 1.58
N LEU A 45 -1.95 14.12 0.90
CA LEU A 45 -3.12 14.48 0.10
C LEU A 45 -4.36 13.94 0.80
N THR A 46 -5.23 14.85 1.25
CA THR A 46 -6.43 14.52 2.00
C THR A 46 -7.66 14.64 1.11
N PHE A 47 -8.51 13.61 1.11
CA PHE A 47 -9.74 13.57 0.31
C PHE A 47 -10.98 13.53 1.19
N SER A 48 -12.07 14.12 0.70
CA SER A 48 -13.35 14.11 1.40
C SER A 48 -13.86 12.67 1.58
N LYS A 49 -14.52 12.44 2.72
CA LYS A 49 -15.03 11.13 3.11
C LYS A 49 -16.16 10.70 2.16
N GLY A 50 -15.81 9.86 1.19
CA GLY A 50 -16.73 9.16 0.30
C GLY A 50 -16.25 7.72 0.13
N ALA A 51 -17.16 6.79 -0.17
CA ALA A 51 -16.75 5.42 -0.46
C ALA A 51 -15.77 5.43 -1.64
N ASP A 52 -14.60 4.82 -1.44
CA ASP A 52 -13.54 4.63 -2.44
C ASP A 52 -12.92 5.92 -3.03
N SER A 53 -13.20 7.11 -2.47
CA SER A 53 -12.71 8.39 -3.03
C SER A 53 -11.18 8.50 -3.01
N VAL A 54 -10.54 7.97 -1.96
CA VAL A 54 -9.08 7.95 -1.80
C VAL A 54 -8.45 6.96 -2.77
N ASP A 55 -8.99 5.74 -2.87
CA ASP A 55 -8.50 4.70 -3.78
C ASP A 55 -8.53 5.17 -5.24
N PHE A 56 -9.66 5.74 -5.69
CA PHE A 56 -9.75 6.28 -7.04
C PHE A 56 -8.82 7.47 -7.26
N ALA A 57 -8.68 8.36 -6.27
CA ALA A 57 -7.74 9.48 -6.37
C ALA A 57 -6.29 8.98 -6.48
N LEU A 58 -5.91 7.96 -5.69
CA LEU A 58 -4.62 7.30 -5.76
C LEU A 58 -4.39 6.77 -7.16
N VAL A 59 -5.29 5.92 -7.64
CA VAL A 59 -5.19 5.28 -8.96
C VAL A 59 -5.11 6.32 -10.07
N ASN A 60 -5.87 7.40 -9.98
CA ASN A 60 -5.86 8.49 -10.97
C ASN A 60 -4.52 9.22 -11.02
N LEU A 61 -3.84 9.39 -9.89
CA LEU A 61 -2.52 10.03 -9.81
C LEU A 61 -1.39 9.15 -10.36
N LEU A 62 -1.57 7.83 -10.43
CA LEU A 62 -0.50 6.90 -10.79
C LEU A 62 0.07 7.15 -12.18
N GLU A 63 1.39 7.12 -12.23
CA GLU A 63 2.20 7.00 -13.44
C GLU A 63 2.81 5.60 -13.52
N LYS A 64 3.27 5.22 -14.72
CA LYS A 64 3.95 3.94 -14.93
C LYS A 64 5.18 3.84 -14.01
N ASN A 65 5.37 2.67 -13.41
CA ASN A 65 6.45 2.35 -12.47
C ASN A 65 6.39 3.10 -11.12
N ASP A 66 5.30 3.80 -10.80
CA ASP A 66 5.09 4.24 -9.42
C ASP A 66 4.95 3.03 -8.50
N ILE A 67 5.48 3.14 -7.28
CA ILE A 67 5.33 2.11 -6.25
C ILE A 67 4.14 2.49 -5.36
N VAL A 68 3.30 1.50 -5.03
CA VAL A 68 2.14 1.73 -4.16
C VAL A 68 2.21 0.84 -2.94
N VAL A 69 2.23 1.43 -1.73
CA VAL A 69 2.17 0.67 -0.49
C VAL A 69 0.70 0.54 -0.06
N THR A 70 0.13 -0.66 -0.12
CA THR A 70 -1.27 -0.92 0.29
C THR A 70 -1.51 -2.34 0.80
N GLN A 71 -2.51 -2.47 1.67
CA GLN A 71 -3.03 -3.76 2.14
C GLN A 71 -4.31 -4.18 1.42
N ASP A 72 -4.96 -3.28 0.67
CA ASP A 72 -6.19 -3.61 -0.03
C ASP A 72 -5.89 -4.27 -1.37
N TYR A 73 -6.34 -5.52 -1.51
CA TYR A 73 -6.13 -6.29 -2.74
C TYR A 73 -6.89 -5.73 -3.94
N GLY A 74 -8.03 -5.07 -3.72
CA GLY A 74 -8.76 -4.35 -4.78
C GLY A 74 -7.97 -3.14 -5.26
N LEU A 75 -7.44 -2.33 -4.35
CA LEU A 75 -6.58 -1.21 -4.71
C LEU A 75 -5.31 -1.67 -5.42
N ALA A 76 -4.65 -2.72 -4.92
CA ALA A 76 -3.50 -3.32 -5.58
C ALA A 76 -3.81 -3.77 -7.01
N ALA A 77 -4.97 -4.42 -7.24
CA ALA A 77 -5.40 -4.81 -8.58
C ALA A 77 -5.59 -3.60 -9.51
N MET A 78 -6.19 -2.50 -9.02
CA MET A 78 -6.33 -1.27 -9.79
C MET A 78 -4.97 -0.62 -10.10
N CYS A 79 -4.02 -0.69 -9.18
CA CYS A 79 -2.66 -0.19 -9.38
C CYS A 79 -1.92 -0.98 -10.47
N LEU A 80 -2.03 -2.30 -10.47
CA LEU A 80 -1.47 -3.16 -11.53
C LEU A 80 -2.01 -2.79 -12.91
N ALA A 81 -3.31 -2.51 -13.02
CA ALA A 81 -3.93 -2.08 -14.28
C ALA A 81 -3.36 -0.74 -14.81
N ARG A 82 -2.70 0.05 -13.95
CA ARG A 82 -2.02 1.31 -14.31
C ARG A 82 -0.52 1.15 -14.56
N ASN A 83 0.00 -0.08 -14.58
CA ASN A 83 1.44 -0.39 -14.66
C ASN A 83 2.23 0.20 -13.48
N ALA A 84 1.58 0.34 -12.32
CA ALA A 84 2.25 0.61 -11.05
C ALA A 84 2.68 -0.70 -10.37
N LEU A 85 3.45 -0.58 -9.31
CA LEU A 85 4.09 -1.67 -8.58
C LEU A 85 3.60 -1.69 -7.13
N PRO A 86 2.41 -2.27 -6.88
CA PRO A 86 1.87 -2.36 -5.55
C PRO A 86 2.65 -3.38 -4.69
N ILE A 87 2.90 -3.02 -3.44
CA ILE A 87 3.58 -3.84 -2.43
C ILE A 87 2.80 -3.80 -1.11
N ASN A 88 2.71 -4.95 -0.45
CA ASN A 88 2.12 -5.10 0.86
C ASN A 88 3.08 -4.59 1.95
N GLN A 89 2.56 -4.15 3.09
CA GLN A 89 3.33 -3.81 4.28
C GLN A 89 4.26 -4.93 4.78
N ASP A 90 4.06 -6.19 4.43
CA ASP A 90 4.97 -7.30 4.77
C ASP A 90 6.09 -7.50 3.74
N GLY A 91 6.10 -6.71 2.67
CA GLY A 91 7.07 -6.77 1.59
C GLY A 91 6.71 -7.73 0.46
N MET A 92 5.52 -8.32 0.47
CA MET A 92 5.00 -9.09 -0.68
C MET A 92 4.65 -8.14 -1.83
N GLU A 93 5.28 -8.33 -2.98
CA GLU A 93 4.90 -7.66 -4.23
C GLU A 93 3.58 -8.26 -4.74
N TYR A 94 2.61 -7.42 -5.08
CA TYR A 94 1.43 -7.87 -5.81
C TYR A 94 1.78 -7.93 -7.29
N THR A 95 1.36 -9.00 -7.95
CA THR A 95 1.62 -9.24 -9.38
C THR A 95 0.37 -9.76 -10.06
N SER A 96 0.34 -9.73 -11.39
CA SER A 96 -0.70 -10.38 -12.18
C SER A 96 -0.90 -11.86 -11.81
N ASP A 97 0.18 -12.52 -11.39
CA ASP A 97 0.18 -13.96 -11.12
C ASP A 97 -0.43 -14.31 -9.76
N ASN A 98 -0.43 -13.37 -8.80
CA ASN A 98 -0.90 -13.62 -7.44
C ASN A 98 -2.22 -12.89 -7.08
N ILE A 99 -2.54 -11.79 -7.77
CA ILE A 99 -3.61 -10.88 -7.35
C ILE A 99 -5.00 -11.53 -7.36
N ASP A 100 -5.31 -12.35 -8.36
CA ASP A 100 -6.61 -13.03 -8.46
C ASP A 100 -6.86 -14.00 -7.29
N SER A 101 -5.81 -14.74 -6.91
CA SER A 101 -5.87 -15.66 -5.77
C SER A 101 -6.09 -14.92 -4.45
N LEU A 102 -5.43 -13.77 -4.28
CA LEU A 102 -5.59 -12.92 -3.11
C LEU A 102 -6.99 -12.32 -3.02
N LEU A 103 -7.54 -11.83 -4.13
CA LEU A 103 -8.92 -11.34 -4.22
C LEU A 103 -9.94 -12.43 -3.87
N LEU A 104 -9.75 -13.64 -4.40
CA LEU A 104 -10.59 -14.79 -4.06
C LEU A 104 -10.52 -15.15 -2.58
N ALA A 105 -9.32 -15.13 -1.99
CA ALA A 105 -9.12 -15.38 -0.57
C ALA A 105 -9.83 -14.32 0.30
N ARG A 106 -9.71 -13.03 -0.06
CA ARG A 106 -10.43 -11.93 0.61
C ARG A 106 -11.95 -12.12 0.54
N HIS A 107 -12.48 -12.45 -0.64
CA HIS A 107 -13.90 -12.70 -0.82
C HIS A 107 -14.39 -13.90 0.02
N THR A 108 -13.62 -14.99 0.03
CA THR A 108 -13.93 -16.18 0.84
C THR A 108 -13.92 -15.85 2.33
N ALA A 109 -12.91 -15.13 2.81
CA ALA A 109 -12.83 -14.68 4.21
C ALA A 109 -14.00 -13.77 4.59
N LYS A 110 -14.46 -12.90 3.68
CA LYS A 110 -15.66 -12.09 3.87
C LYS A 110 -16.91 -12.96 4.04
N LYS A 111 -17.12 -13.96 3.19
CA LYS A 111 -18.24 -14.92 3.31
C LYS A 111 -18.24 -15.65 4.67
N ILE A 112 -17.07 -16.10 5.13
CA ILE A 112 -16.91 -16.76 6.44
C ILE A 112 -17.30 -15.84 7.59
N ARG A 113 -16.88 -14.57 7.56
CA ARG A 113 -17.27 -13.59 8.59
C ARG A 113 -18.77 -13.30 8.57
N SER A 114 -19.36 -13.16 7.37
CA SER A 114 -20.80 -12.95 7.21
C SER A 114 -21.64 -14.12 7.69
N SER A 115 -21.10 -15.35 7.74
CA SER A 115 -21.77 -16.51 8.33
C SER A 115 -21.65 -16.59 9.86
N GLY A 116 -21.28 -15.49 10.54
CA GLY A 116 -21.16 -15.40 12.00
C GLY A 116 -19.89 -15.99 12.60
N LYS A 117 -18.95 -16.49 11.79
CA LYS A 117 -17.67 -17.03 12.29
C LYS A 117 -16.67 -15.89 12.50
N ARG A 118 -16.13 -15.76 13.73
CA ARG A 118 -15.05 -14.82 14.03
C ARG A 118 -13.70 -15.39 13.59
N LEU A 119 -12.97 -14.62 12.79
CA LEU A 119 -11.56 -14.86 12.50
C LEU A 119 -10.71 -14.06 13.49
N LYS A 120 -9.61 -14.63 13.95
CA LYS A 120 -8.63 -13.91 14.78
C LYS A 120 -7.96 -12.84 13.91
N GLY A 121 -7.91 -11.60 14.42
CA GLY A 121 -7.19 -10.52 13.76
C GLY A 121 -5.67 -10.75 13.71
N PRO A 122 -4.95 -9.98 12.88
CA PRO A 122 -3.50 -10.07 12.81
C PRO A 122 -2.87 -9.76 14.18
N LYS A 123 -1.72 -10.38 14.46
CA LYS A 123 -0.91 -10.04 15.64
C LYS A 123 -0.35 -8.63 15.48
N LYS A 124 0.03 -8.01 16.61
CA LYS A 124 0.79 -6.75 16.60
C LYS A 124 2.07 -6.94 15.78
N ARG A 125 2.34 -5.98 14.90
CA ARG A 125 3.54 -5.96 14.05
C ARG A 125 4.82 -5.83 14.88
N THR A 126 5.89 -6.49 14.47
CA THR A 126 7.21 -6.45 15.12
C THR A 126 8.21 -5.61 14.34
N LYS A 127 9.33 -5.22 14.99
CA LYS A 127 10.40 -4.45 14.35
C LYS A 127 11.09 -5.24 13.24
N GLU A 128 11.19 -6.55 13.40
CA GLU A 128 11.77 -7.45 12.40
C GLU A 128 10.93 -7.43 11.12
N GLN A 129 9.60 -7.35 11.23
CA GLN A 129 8.73 -7.21 10.07
C GLN A 129 8.94 -5.87 9.36
N ASN A 130 9.21 -4.78 10.08
CA ASN A 130 9.57 -3.49 9.48
C ASN A 130 10.87 -3.59 8.68
N LYS A 131 11.88 -4.28 9.24
CA LYS A 131 13.14 -4.51 8.53
C LYS A 131 12.94 -5.35 7.26
N VAL A 132 12.14 -6.41 7.33
CA VAL A 132 11.80 -7.21 6.14
C VAL A 132 11.12 -6.35 5.08
N PHE A 133 10.17 -5.50 5.46
CA PHE A 133 9.55 -4.56 4.53
C PHE A 133 10.56 -3.60 3.91
N GLU A 134 11.44 -2.99 4.72
CA GLU A 134 12.49 -2.10 4.22
C GLU A 134 13.37 -2.79 3.17
N ASP A 135 13.83 -4.01 3.46
CA ASP A 135 14.70 -4.78 2.58
C ASP A 135 13.98 -5.16 1.26
N ARG A 136 12.69 -5.51 1.34
CA ARG A 136 11.87 -5.85 0.16
C ARG A 136 11.58 -4.63 -0.71
N LEU A 137 11.26 -3.48 -0.10
CA LEU A 137 11.00 -2.24 -0.82
C LEU A 137 12.26 -1.77 -1.56
N LYS A 138 13.43 -1.81 -0.91
CA LYS A 138 14.72 -1.51 -1.57
C LYS A 138 14.98 -2.44 -2.74
N GLY A 139 14.82 -3.75 -2.54
CA GLY A 139 14.99 -4.74 -3.61
C GLY A 139 14.05 -4.51 -4.79
N LEU A 140 12.81 -4.06 -4.55
CA LEU A 140 11.89 -3.67 -5.63
C LEU A 140 12.38 -2.44 -6.40
N ILE A 141 12.86 -1.41 -5.70
CA ILE A 141 13.41 -0.19 -6.32
C ILE A 141 14.66 -0.52 -7.16
N ASP A 142 15.55 -1.33 -6.64
CA ASP A 142 16.82 -1.66 -7.30
C ASP A 142 16.58 -2.44 -8.61
N LYS A 143 15.56 -3.30 -8.69
CA LYS A 143 15.15 -4.01 -9.92
C LYS A 143 14.75 -3.07 -11.07
N LEU A 144 14.29 -1.86 -10.75
CA LEU A 144 13.80 -0.88 -11.73
C LEU A 144 14.89 0.09 -12.21
N SER A 145 16.03 0.08 -11.51
CA SER A 145 17.19 0.91 -11.82
C SER A 145 18.20 0.20 -12.75
N LEU A 146 17.89 -1.04 -13.15
CA LEU A 146 18.64 -1.88 -14.10
C LEU A 146 17.93 -1.88 -15.46
#